data_AF-A0A950PG47-F1
#
_entry.id   AF-A0A950PG47-F1
#
_cell.length_a   1.000
_cell.length_b   1.000
_cell.length_c   1.000
_cell.angle_alpha   90.00
_cell.angle_beta   90.00
_cell.angle_gamma   90.00
#
_symmetry.space_group_name_H-M   'P 1'
#
loop_
_entity.id
_entity.type
_entity.pdbx_description
1 polymer ?
#
loop_
_entity_poly.entity_id
_entity_poly.type
_entity_poly.pdbx_seq_one_letter_code
_entity_poly.pdbx_strand_id
1 'polypeptide(L)'
;MCRMPSDLYLGTRRNLVGVSREELAEEMAGFGAEPFRARQLWHWIYHRGVTDFAAMTNLAKGFRERLAAAYVIGRPAMSRALVSGDGTRKWLLRFPDGQEVETVHIPEEDRGTLCVSSQVGCTLTCKFCHTGTQRLVRNLE
;
A
#
# COMPACT_ATOMS: atom_id res chain seq x y z
N MET A 1 -8.99 -5.90 -23.20
CA MET A 1 -8.76 -6.65 -21.94
C MET A 1 -7.95 -5.74 -21.03
N CYS A 2 -8.56 -5.09 -20.05
CA CYS A 2 -7.85 -4.20 -19.13
C CYS A 2 -6.91 -5.08 -18.29
N ARG A 3 -5.59 -4.95 -18.47
CA ARG A 3 -4.64 -5.62 -17.57
C ARG A 3 -4.79 -4.92 -16.22
N MET A 4 -5.27 -5.63 -15.21
CA MET A 4 -5.31 -5.07 -13.87
C MET A 4 -3.88 -4.84 -13.37
N PRO A 5 -3.61 -3.73 -12.66
CA PRO A 5 -2.28 -3.42 -12.15
C PRO A 5 -1.72 -4.58 -11.33
N SER A 6 -0.45 -4.93 -11.55
CA SER A 6 0.21 -6.01 -10.80
C SER A 6 0.24 -5.78 -9.30
N ASP A 7 0.17 -4.51 -8.87
CA ASP A 7 0.31 -4.10 -7.47
C ASP A 7 -0.99 -4.33 -6.67
N LEU A 8 -2.13 -4.48 -7.36
CA LEU A 8 -3.43 -4.82 -6.75
C LEU A 8 -3.59 -6.32 -6.48
N TYR A 9 -2.61 -7.17 -6.81
CA TYR A 9 -2.68 -8.61 -6.59
C TYR A 9 -1.38 -9.14 -5.97
N LEU A 10 -1.50 -9.94 -4.91
CA LEU A 10 -0.38 -10.75 -4.40
C LEU A 10 -0.71 -12.22 -4.59
N GLY A 11 -0.14 -12.81 -5.64
CA GLY A 11 -0.53 -14.12 -6.14
C GLY A 11 -1.92 -14.06 -6.79
N THR A 12 -2.85 -14.88 -6.30
CA THR A 12 -4.24 -14.94 -6.81
C THR A 12 -5.22 -14.08 -6.02
N ARG A 13 -4.79 -13.48 -4.89
CA ARG A 13 -5.66 -12.71 -4.00
C ARG A 13 -5.55 -11.23 -4.30
N ARG A 14 -6.71 -10.56 -4.29
CA ARG A 14 -6.78 -9.11 -4.49
C ARG A 14 -6.32 -8.38 -3.24
N ASN A 15 -5.50 -7.35 -3.42
CA ASN A 15 -5.05 -6.47 -2.37
C ASN A 15 -6.12 -5.42 -2.06
N LEU A 16 -6.48 -5.27 -0.79
CA LEU A 16 -7.40 -4.22 -0.32
C LEU A 16 -6.70 -2.90 -0.03
N VAL A 17 -5.37 -2.86 -0.04
CA VAL A 17 -4.61 -1.61 -0.07
C VAL A 17 -4.59 -1.09 -1.50
N GLY A 18 -4.86 0.21 -1.69
CA GLY A 18 -4.86 0.87 -3.00
C GLY A 18 -6.25 0.99 -3.62
N VAL A 19 -7.22 0.17 -3.22
CA VAL A 19 -8.62 0.37 -3.64
C VAL A 19 -9.23 1.58 -2.89
N SER A 20 -10.03 2.36 -3.61
CA SER A 20 -10.81 3.47 -3.06
C SER A 20 -11.87 2.97 -2.07
N ARG A 21 -12.46 3.89 -1.32
CA ARG A 21 -13.49 3.53 -0.33
C ARG A 21 -14.76 3.02 -1.01
N GLU A 22 -15.05 3.55 -2.20
CA GLU A 22 -16.16 3.19 -3.07
C GLU A 22 -15.94 1.79 -3.65
N GLU A 23 -14.75 1.53 -4.22
CA GLU A 23 -14.40 0.18 -4.70
C GLU A 23 -14.41 -0.84 -3.56
N LEU A 24 -13.92 -0.50 -2.36
CA LEU A 24 -14.01 -1.39 -1.20
C LEU A 24 -15.47 -1.73 -0.84
N ALA A 25 -16.39 -0.77 -0.99
CA ALA A 25 -17.81 -1.02 -0.76
C ALA A 25 -18.41 -1.96 -1.82
N GLU A 26 -18.05 -1.77 -3.09
CA GLU A 26 -18.45 -2.64 -4.21
C GLU A 26 -17.91 -4.07 -4.04
N GLU A 27 -16.63 -4.19 -3.68
CA GLU A 27 -16.00 -5.48 -3.37
C GLU A 27 -16.73 -6.21 -2.25
N MET A 28 -17.06 -5.50 -1.17
CA MET A 28 -17.78 -6.10 -0.04
C MET A 28 -19.22 -6.48 -0.40
N ALA A 29 -19.91 -5.70 -1.23
CA ALA A 29 -21.23 -6.05 -1.73
C ALA A 29 -21.17 -7.31 -2.62
N GLY A 30 -20.22 -7.38 -3.54
CA GLY A 30 -19.98 -8.57 -4.38
C GLY A 30 -19.56 -9.80 -3.56
N PHE A 31 -18.91 -9.59 -2.42
CA PHE A 31 -18.57 -10.63 -1.45
C PHE A 31 -19.75 -11.06 -0.55
N GLY A 32 -20.94 -10.50 -0.74
CA GLY A 32 -22.13 -10.79 0.05
C GLY A 32 -22.04 -10.28 1.48
N ALA A 33 -21.33 -9.18 1.71
CA ALA A 33 -21.18 -8.56 3.00
C ALA A 33 -22.10 -7.34 3.14
N GLU A 34 -22.55 -7.08 4.37
CA GLU A 34 -23.36 -5.90 4.70
C GLU A 34 -22.60 -4.60 4.41
N PRO A 35 -23.28 -3.51 3.98
CA PRO A 35 -22.64 -2.26 3.55
C PRO A 35 -21.69 -1.62 4.59
N PHE A 36 -21.95 -1.85 5.89
CA PHE A 36 -21.10 -1.31 6.96
C PHE A 36 -19.74 -2.01 7.07
N ARG A 37 -19.57 -3.22 6.49
CA ARG A 37 -18.32 -3.99 6.57
C ARG A 37 -17.18 -3.29 5.86
N ALA A 38 -17.45 -2.61 4.74
CA ALA A 38 -16.45 -1.80 4.05
C ALA A 38 -15.88 -0.70 4.96
N ARG A 39 -16.75 0.00 5.72
CA ARG A 39 -16.31 1.02 6.69
C ARG A 39 -15.48 0.43 7.82
N GLN A 40 -15.85 -0.75 8.32
CA GLN A 40 -15.07 -1.45 9.36
C GLN A 40 -13.67 -1.84 8.85
N LEU A 41 -13.60 -2.44 7.65
CA LEU A 41 -12.33 -2.82 7.03
C LEU A 41 -11.46 -1.59 6.76
N TRP A 42 -12.02 -0.52 6.21
CA TRP A 42 -11.32 0.73 5.99
C TRP A 42 -10.67 1.25 7.28
N HIS A 43 -11.44 1.25 8.39
CA HIS A 43 -10.92 1.68 9.69
C HIS A 43 -9.77 0.79 10.17
N TRP A 44 -9.88 -0.53 10.04
CA TRP A 44 -8.79 -1.44 10.42
C TRP A 44 -7.52 -1.25 9.57
N ILE A 45 -7.68 -1.09 8.26
CA ILE A 45 -6.56 -1.01 7.31
C ILE A 45 -5.84 0.34 7.43
N TYR A 46 -6.58 1.45 7.37
CA TYR A 46 -6.00 2.78 7.21
C TYR A 46 -5.88 3.56 8.52
N HIS A 47 -6.81 3.42 9.48
CA HIS A 47 -6.70 4.11 10.76
C HIS A 47 -5.87 3.32 11.78
N ARG A 48 -5.99 1.98 11.78
CA ARG A 48 -5.26 1.12 12.74
C ARG A 48 -4.02 0.45 12.15
N GLY A 49 -3.86 0.50 10.82
CA GLY A 49 -2.69 -0.07 10.16
C GLY A 49 -2.62 -1.59 10.19
N VAL A 50 -3.72 -2.30 10.48
CA VAL A 50 -3.75 -3.76 10.63
C VAL A 50 -3.73 -4.44 9.27
N THR A 51 -2.84 -5.42 9.11
CA THR A 51 -2.67 -6.19 7.87
C THR A 51 -3.18 -7.63 7.96
N ASP A 52 -3.49 -8.10 9.18
CA ASP A 52 -4.02 -9.45 9.42
C ASP A 52 -5.52 -9.39 9.73
N PHE A 53 -6.32 -10.05 8.90
CA PHE A 53 -7.76 -10.15 9.12
C PHE A 53 -8.10 -10.82 10.45
N ALA A 54 -7.28 -11.77 10.93
CA ALA A 54 -7.51 -12.45 12.20
C ALA A 54 -7.54 -11.50 13.41
N ALA A 55 -6.79 -10.39 13.34
CA ALA A 55 -6.73 -9.37 14.39
C ALA A 55 -7.99 -8.46 14.45
N MET A 56 -8.89 -8.55 13.47
CA MET A 56 -10.10 -7.72 13.41
C MET A 56 -11.21 -8.29 14.29
N THR A 57 -11.08 -8.13 15.61
CA THR A 57 -11.90 -8.81 16.63
C THR A 57 -13.40 -8.50 16.55
N ASN A 58 -13.80 -7.37 15.97
CA ASN A 58 -15.21 -6.98 15.76
C ASN A 58 -15.85 -7.59 14.49
N LEU A 59 -15.11 -8.43 13.75
CA LEU A 59 -15.62 -9.24 12.64
C LEU A 59 -15.89 -10.66 13.13
N ALA A 60 -16.93 -11.33 12.61
CA ALA A 60 -17.17 -12.73 12.95
C ALA A 60 -16.02 -13.63 12.44
N LYS A 61 -15.68 -14.69 13.17
CA LYS A 61 -14.55 -15.59 12.82
C LYS A 61 -14.65 -16.11 11.39
N GLY A 62 -15.80 -16.66 10.99
CA GLY A 62 -16.00 -17.16 9.63
C GLY A 62 -15.89 -16.07 8.55
N PHE A 63 -16.21 -14.82 8.87
CA PHE A 63 -16.02 -13.70 7.94
C PHE A 63 -14.53 -13.36 7.77
N ARG A 64 -13.74 -13.37 8.86
CA ARG A 64 -12.28 -13.18 8.78
C ARG A 64 -11.59 -14.25 7.95
N GLU A 65 -11.99 -15.51 8.13
CA GLU A 65 -11.46 -16.64 7.36
C GLU A 65 -11.77 -16.52 5.87
N ARG A 66 -13.03 -16.18 5.53
CA ARG A 66 -13.44 -15.90 4.16
C ARG A 66 -12.63 -14.75 3.54
N LEU A 67 -12.44 -13.66 4.28
CA LEU A 67 -11.62 -12.53 3.81
C LEU A 67 -10.18 -12.96 3.55
N ALA A 68 -9.55 -13.70 4.48
CA ALA A 68 -8.17 -14.15 4.33
C ALA A 68 -7.95 -15.09 3.12
N ALA A 69 -8.97 -15.86 2.75
CA ALA A 69 -8.95 -16.73 1.58
C ALA A 69 -9.03 -15.96 0.26
N ALA A 70 -9.85 -14.89 0.19
CA ALA A 70 -10.09 -14.14 -1.04
C ALA A 70 -9.17 -12.92 -1.23
N TYR A 71 -8.76 -12.30 -0.13
CA TYR A 71 -8.10 -10.99 -0.12
C TYR A 71 -6.80 -11.02 0.66
N VAL A 72 -6.02 -9.96 0.48
CA VAL A 72 -4.80 -9.66 1.22
C VAL A 72 -4.76 -8.18 1.55
N ILE A 73 -4.06 -7.81 2.63
CA ILE A 73 -3.72 -6.42 2.95
C ILE A 73 -2.21 -6.31 2.83
N GLY A 74 -1.76 -6.17 1.59
CA GLY A 74 -0.36 -6.18 1.21
C GLY A 74 0.25 -4.78 1.17
N ARG A 75 1.50 -4.66 1.60
CA ARG A 75 2.30 -3.43 1.46
C ARG A 75 3.68 -3.81 0.88
N PRO A 76 4.35 -2.89 0.18
CA PRO A 76 5.74 -3.09 -0.23
C PRO A 76 6.61 -3.46 0.96
N ALA A 77 7.54 -4.40 0.75
CA ALA A 77 8.48 -4.80 1.79
C ALA A 77 9.54 -3.72 1.99
N MET A 78 10.01 -3.53 3.21
CA MET A 78 11.10 -2.60 3.48
C MET A 78 12.43 -3.34 3.28
N SER A 79 13.13 -3.08 2.17
CA SER A 79 14.42 -3.72 1.88
C SER A 79 15.58 -3.03 2.60
N ARG A 80 15.43 -1.73 2.90
CA ARG A 80 16.41 -0.95 3.67
C ARG A 80 15.75 0.13 4.48
N ALA A 81 16.26 0.37 5.69
CA ALA A 81 15.88 1.47 6.56
C ALA A 81 17.12 2.23 7.01
N LEU A 82 17.08 3.56 6.93
CA LEU A 82 18.12 4.47 7.38
C LEU A 82 17.52 5.48 8.33
N VAL A 83 18.26 5.81 9.38
CA VAL A 83 17.89 6.83 10.36
C VAL A 83 19.04 7.84 10.45
N SER A 84 18.71 9.11 10.23
CA SER A 84 19.61 10.24 10.35
C SER A 84 19.67 10.73 11.81
N GLY A 85 20.71 11.49 12.16
CA GLY A 85 20.89 12.06 13.50
C GLY A 85 19.82 13.10 13.88
N ASP A 86 19.21 13.74 12.90
CA ASP A 86 18.06 14.66 13.07
C ASP A 86 16.71 13.93 13.19
N GLY A 87 16.72 12.59 13.20
CA GLY A 87 15.51 11.77 13.26
C GLY A 87 14.85 11.49 11.90
N THR A 88 15.33 12.08 10.79
CA THR A 88 14.85 11.77 9.44
C THR A 88 15.00 10.27 9.16
N ARG A 89 13.94 9.65 8.63
CA ARG A 89 13.93 8.23 8.28
C ARG A 89 13.77 8.08 6.79
N LYS A 90 14.66 7.30 6.17
CA LYS A 90 14.59 6.96 4.76
C LYS A 90 14.42 5.46 4.60
N TRP A 91 13.41 5.06 3.83
CA TRP A 91 13.12 3.67 3.52
C TRP A 91 13.23 3.42 2.04
N LEU A 92 13.78 2.24 1.72
CA LEU A 92 13.70 1.65 0.39
C LEU A 92 12.61 0.59 0.44
N LEU A 93 11.57 0.80 -0.37
CA LEU A 93 10.38 -0.04 -0.43
C LEU A 93 10.46 -0.90 -1.69
N ARG A 94 10.46 -2.22 -1.51
CA ARG A 94 10.52 -3.23 -2.56
C ARG A 94 9.14 -3.77 -2.88
N PHE A 95 8.77 -3.70 -4.15
CA PHE A 95 7.54 -4.26 -4.69
C PHE A 95 7.71 -5.73 -5.09
N PRO A 96 6.61 -6.48 -5.33
CA PRO A 96 6.67 -7.90 -5.70
C PRO A 96 7.44 -8.19 -7.00
N ASP A 97 7.52 -7.22 -7.91
CA ASP A 97 8.30 -7.27 -9.14
C ASP A 97 9.81 -7.02 -8.93
N GLY A 98 10.24 -6.84 -7.69
CA GLY A 98 11.62 -6.59 -7.30
C GLY A 98 12.09 -5.15 -7.49
N GLN A 99 11.24 -4.26 -8.03
CA GLN A 99 11.56 -2.85 -8.16
C GLN A 99 11.48 -2.14 -6.81
N GLU A 100 12.22 -1.04 -6.68
CA GLU A 100 12.34 -0.31 -5.43
C GLU A 100 12.07 1.18 -5.62
N VAL A 101 11.44 1.79 -4.62
CA VAL A 101 11.25 3.24 -4.53
C VAL A 101 11.61 3.75 -3.15
N GLU A 102 11.88 5.05 -3.06
CA GLU A 102 12.20 5.70 -1.80
C GLU A 102 10.94 6.27 -1.13
N THR A 103 10.94 6.26 0.18
CA THR A 103 9.99 7.02 1.02
C THR A 103 10.76 7.63 2.17
N VAL A 104 10.52 8.91 2.46
CA VAL A 104 11.24 9.63 3.50
C VAL A 104 10.26 10.26 4.46
N HIS A 105 10.40 9.97 5.75
CA HIS A 105 9.71 10.68 6.82
C HIS A 105 10.65 11.68 7.47
N ILE A 106 10.25 12.94 7.46
CA ILE A 106 10.99 14.08 8.01
C ILE A 106 10.20 14.55 9.23
N PRO A 107 10.64 14.21 10.45
CA PRO A 107 9.97 14.66 11.67
C PRO A 107 10.30 16.13 11.95
N GLU A 108 9.31 16.83 12.49
CA GLU A 108 9.44 18.17 13.07
C GLU A 108 8.80 18.16 14.46
N GLU A 109 8.85 19.26 15.20
CA GLU A 109 8.37 19.28 16.60
C GLU A 109 6.87 18.96 16.73
N ASP A 110 6.04 19.49 15.81
CA ASP A 110 4.59 19.43 15.87
C ASP A 110 3.95 18.64 14.71
N ARG A 111 4.76 18.21 13.74
CA ARG A 111 4.28 17.51 12.53
C ARG A 111 5.32 16.54 11.97
N GLY A 112 4.89 15.73 11.02
CA GLY A 112 5.77 14.92 10.19
C GLY A 112 5.43 15.10 8.73
N THR A 113 6.45 15.24 7.89
CA THR A 113 6.29 15.26 6.42
C THR A 113 6.67 13.90 5.86
N LEU A 114 5.81 13.33 5.01
CA LEU A 114 6.10 12.09 4.29
C LEU A 114 6.30 12.38 2.80
N CYS A 115 7.51 12.18 2.31
CA CYS A 115 7.82 12.18 0.89
C CYS A 115 7.54 10.80 0.32
N VAL A 116 6.60 10.73 -0.63
CA VAL A 116 6.19 9.50 -1.30
C VAL A 116 6.58 9.53 -2.77
N SER A 117 7.00 8.39 -3.30
CA SER A 117 7.26 8.22 -4.73
C SER A 117 5.95 7.96 -5.49
N SER A 118 5.91 8.31 -6.77
CA SER A 118 4.76 8.03 -7.66
C SER A 118 5.10 7.08 -8.81
N GLN A 119 6.39 6.87 -9.08
CA GLN A 119 6.88 6.07 -10.19
C GLN A 119 8.17 5.36 -9.80
N VAL A 120 8.49 4.28 -10.51
CA VAL A 120 9.82 3.66 -10.49
C VAL A 120 10.63 4.27 -11.63
N GLY A 121 11.58 5.14 -11.30
CA GLY A 121 12.30 5.97 -12.28
C GLY A 121 11.50 7.17 -12.77
N CYS A 122 12.01 7.92 -13.75
CA CYS A 122 11.36 9.12 -14.29
C CYS A 122 11.76 9.39 -15.75
N THR A 123 10.86 9.97 -16.56
CA THR A 123 11.12 10.32 -17.97
C THR A 123 11.65 11.74 -18.18
N LEU A 124 11.58 12.60 -17.16
CA LEU A 124 11.86 14.04 -17.33
C LEU A 124 13.35 14.37 -17.51
N THR A 125 14.26 13.45 -17.18
CA THR A 125 15.72 13.61 -17.40
C THR A 125 16.33 14.88 -16.79
N CYS A 126 15.76 15.39 -15.70
CA CYS A 126 16.29 16.57 -15.00
C CYS A 126 17.74 16.32 -14.54
N LYS A 127 18.70 17.12 -15.05
CA LYS A 127 20.15 16.93 -14.81
C LYS A 127 20.58 16.97 -13.34
N PHE A 128 19.81 17.60 -12.47
CA PHE A 128 20.09 17.73 -11.04
C PHE A 128 19.45 16.62 -10.19
N CYS A 129 18.60 15.77 -10.77
CA CYS A 129 17.84 14.76 -10.06
C CYS A 129 18.49 13.39 -10.26
N HIS A 130 18.82 12.68 -9.17
CA HIS A 130 19.37 11.33 -9.29
C HIS A 130 18.38 10.38 -9.99
N THR A 131 17.09 10.43 -9.66
CA THR A 131 16.03 9.67 -10.36
C THR A 131 15.92 10.05 -11.84
N GLY A 132 16.26 11.30 -12.20
CA GLY A 132 16.32 11.75 -13.60
C GLY A 132 17.42 11.07 -14.42
N THR A 133 18.40 10.42 -13.77
CA THR A 133 19.42 9.59 -14.44
C THR A 133 18.96 8.14 -14.67
N GLN A 134 17.84 7.74 -14.07
CA GLN A 134 17.29 6.39 -14.14
C GLN A 134 16.18 6.35 -15.20
N ARG A 135 16.06 5.23 -15.92
CA ARG A 135 14.96 5.05 -16.88
C ARG A 135 13.64 4.88 -16.12
N LEU A 136 12.56 5.45 -16.63
CA LEU A 136 11.22 5.09 -16.17
C LEU A 136 10.97 3.60 -16.45
N VAL A 137 10.58 2.87 -15.41
CA VAL A 137 10.17 1.46 -15.48
C VAL A 137 8.64 1.38 -15.55
N ARG A 138 7.95 2.00 -14.59
CA ARG A 138 6.47 2.01 -14.50
C ARG A 138 5.93 3.05 -13.51
N ASN A 139 4.62 3.25 -13.53
CA ASN A 139 3.89 3.94 -12.47
C ASN A 139 3.69 3.03 -11.25
N LEU A 140 3.45 3.65 -10.10
CA LEU A 140 2.88 3.00 -8.92
C LEU A 140 1.36 3.17 -9.00
N GLU A 141 0.63 2.10 -9.24
CA GLU A 141 -0.85 2.08 -9.33
C GLU A 141 -1.45 1.39 -8.10
#